data_AF-A0A3G9INX2-F1
#
_entry.id   AF-A0A3G9INX2-F1
#
_cell.length_a   1.000
_cell.length_b   1.000
_cell.length_c   1.000
_cell.angle_alpha   90.00
_cell.angle_beta   90.00
_cell.angle_gamma   90.00
#
_symmetry.space_group_name_H-M   'P 1'
#
loop_
_entity.id
_entity.type
_entity.pdbx_description
1 polymer ?
#
loop_
_entity_poly.entity_id
_entity_poly.type
_entity_poly.pdbx_seq_one_letter_code
_entity_poly.pdbx_strand_id
1 'polypeptide(L)' 'MTASGDTIKQIDELTNILQNALSIEIRVKNSETEQAIASMAKYDFRYKNSWSSMELAEHTVINFWKNEFFK' A
#
# COMPACT_ATOMS: atom_id res chain seq x y z
N MET A 1 -35.53 7.08 5.95
CA MET A 1 -35.30 6.38 4.67
C MET A 1 -34.46 5.16 4.98
N THR A 2 -34.92 3.96 4.64
CA THR A 2 -34.16 2.71 4.84
C THR A 2 -33.30 2.45 3.61
N ALA A 3 -31.99 2.26 3.79
CA ALA A 3 -31.12 1.77 2.72
C ALA A 3 -31.54 0.33 2.33
N SER A 4 -31.37 -0.03 1.05
CA SER A 4 -31.55 -1.43 0.62
C SER A 4 -30.42 -2.30 1.16
N GLY A 5 -30.70 -3.59 1.39
CA GLY A 5 -29.71 -4.53 1.94
C GLY A 5 -28.45 -4.68 1.07
N ASP A 6 -28.56 -4.42 -0.23
CA ASP A 6 -27.43 -4.49 -1.17
C ASP A 6 -26.45 -3.33 -0.99
N THR A 7 -26.95 -2.12 -0.68
CA THR A 7 -26.09 -0.97 -0.32
C THR A 7 -25.33 -1.23 0.98
N ILE A 8 -25.95 -1.90 1.95
CA ILE A 8 -25.30 -2.26 3.22
C ILE A 8 -24.17 -3.27 2.96
N LYS A 9 -24.42 -4.33 2.18
CA LYS A 9 -23.39 -5.32 1.80
C LYS A 9 -22.19 -4.69 1.09
N GLN A 10 -22.41 -3.79 0.12
CA GLN A 10 -21.32 -3.10 -0.58
C GLN A 10 -20.47 -2.23 0.36
N ILE A 11 -21.08 -1.64 1.39
CA ILE A 11 -20.35 -0.85 2.40
C ILE A 11 -19.48 -1.76 3.28
N ASP A 12 -19.97 -2.92 3.73
CA ASP A 12 -19.18 -3.87 4.52
C ASP A 12 -18.03 -4.49 3.70
N GLU A 13 -18.27 -4.80 2.42
CA GLU A 13 -17.27 -5.33 1.49
C GLU A 13 -16.13 -4.33 1.24
N LEU A 14 -16.47 -3.06 0.95
CA LEU A 14 -15.48 -1.98 0.81
C LEU A 14 -14.77 -1.65 2.13
N THR A 15 -15.45 -1.76 3.27
CA THR A 15 -14.84 -1.53 4.59
C THR A 15 -13.78 -2.58 4.91
N ASN A 16 -14.02 -3.87 4.60
CA ASN A 16 -13.01 -4.91 4.72
C ASN A 16 -11.80 -4.69 3.79
N ILE A 17 -12.04 -4.25 2.56
CA ILE A 17 -10.99 -3.94 1.57
C ILE A 17 -10.10 -2.78 2.05
N LEU A 18 -10.69 -1.74 2.65
CA LEU A 18 -9.95 -0.58 3.16
C LEU A 18 -9.23 -0.86 4.48
N GLN A 19 -9.88 -1.54 5.43
CA GLN A 19 -9.27 -1.86 6.73
C GLN A 19 -8.05 -2.78 6.59
N ASN A 20 -7.99 -3.61 5.55
CA ASN A 20 -6.85 -4.49 5.30
C ASN A 20 -5.70 -3.87 4.51
N ALA A 21 -5.80 -2.63 3.99
CA ALA A 21 -4.83 -2.06 3.07
C ALA A 21 -3.95 -0.97 3.71
N LEU A 22 -2.81 -1.36 4.30
CA LEU A 22 -1.80 -0.40 4.78
C LEU A 22 -0.86 -0.01 3.63
N SER A 23 -0.93 1.22 3.14
CA SER A 23 0.00 1.78 2.15
C SER A 23 0.97 2.77 2.79
N ILE A 24 2.25 2.72 2.40
CA ILE A 24 3.32 3.62 2.86
C ILE A 24 4.16 4.08 1.66
N GLU A 25 4.17 5.37 1.38
CA GLU A 25 5.14 5.97 0.46
C GLU A 25 6.41 6.37 1.23
N ILE A 26 7.58 6.02 0.69
CA ILE A 26 8.87 6.55 1.16
C ILE A 26 9.66 7.16 0.02
N ARG A 27 10.54 8.12 0.35
CA ARG A 27 11.60 8.61 -0.54
C ARG A 27 12.95 8.18 0.01
N VAL A 28 13.78 7.61 -0.85
CA VAL A 28 15.14 7.14 -0.54
C VAL A 28 16.07 7.52 -1.68
N LYS A 29 17.37 7.69 -1.44
CA LYS A 29 18.31 7.96 -2.53
C LYS A 29 18.30 6.80 -3.53
N ASN A 30 18.64 7.05 -4.80
CA ASN A 30 18.63 5.98 -5.81
C ASN A 30 19.58 4.83 -5.37
N SER A 31 20.75 5.17 -4.80
CA SER A 31 21.71 4.24 -4.20
C SER A 31 21.23 3.46 -2.97
N GLU A 32 20.12 3.85 -2.35
CA GLU A 32 19.55 3.26 -1.12
C GLU A 32 18.25 2.46 -1.43
N THR A 33 17.79 2.47 -2.69
CA THR A 33 16.52 1.87 -3.14
C THR A 33 16.44 0.38 -2.85
N GLU A 34 17.47 -0.40 -3.21
CA GLU A 34 17.50 -1.86 -2.96
C GLU A 34 17.51 -2.18 -1.47
N GLN A 35 18.28 -1.43 -0.66
CA GLN A 35 18.33 -1.60 0.78
C GLN A 35 16.99 -1.28 1.44
N ALA A 36 16.27 -0.27 0.96
CA ALA A 36 14.95 0.10 1.45
C ALA A 36 13.92 -0.99 1.14
N ILE A 37 13.89 -1.51 -0.10
CA ILE A 37 13.06 -2.64 -0.51
C ILE A 37 13.36 -3.88 0.35
N ALA A 38 14.63 -4.25 0.49
CA ALA A 38 15.06 -5.40 1.30
C ALA A 38 14.82 -5.21 2.81
N SER A 39 14.62 -3.98 3.29
CA SER A 39 14.28 -3.70 4.69
C SER A 39 12.77 -3.78 4.92
N MET A 40 11.96 -3.23 4.03
CA MET A 40 10.49 -3.29 4.10
C MET A 40 9.97 -4.71 3.89
N ALA A 41 10.60 -5.49 3.01
CA ALA A 41 10.26 -6.90 2.78
C ALA A 41 10.42 -7.80 4.02
N LYS A 42 11.27 -7.43 5.00
CA LYS A 42 11.41 -8.15 6.29
C LYS A 42 10.22 -7.98 7.24
N TYR A 43 9.32 -7.05 6.91
CA TYR A 43 8.09 -6.76 7.65
C TYR A 43 6.86 -7.04 6.78
N ASP A 44 7.00 -7.87 5.75
CA ASP A 44 5.95 -8.30 4.80
C ASP A 44 5.28 -7.17 4.01
N PHE A 45 5.90 -5.98 3.96
CA PHE A 45 5.52 -4.94 3.03
C PHE A 45 5.99 -5.31 1.62
N ARG A 46 5.02 -5.48 0.74
CA ARG A 46 5.25 -5.56 -0.71
C ARG A 46 5.39 -4.14 -1.22
N TYR A 47 6.01 -3.96 -2.38
CA TYR A 47 5.92 -2.71 -3.13
C TYR A 47 5.19 -2.94 -4.44
N LYS A 48 4.79 -1.86 -5.09
CA LYS A 48 4.31 -1.90 -6.47
C LYS A 48 5.09 -0.85 -7.25
N ASN A 49 5.66 -1.24 -8.40
CA ASN A 49 6.11 -0.28 -9.41
C ASN A 49 4.87 0.40 -10.00
N SER A 50 4.37 1.37 -9.24
CA SER A 50 3.30 2.30 -9.59
C SER A 50 3.85 3.38 -10.53
N TRP A 51 2.97 4.12 -11.20
CA TRP A 51 3.37 5.37 -11.85
C TRP A 51 3.80 6.45 -10.83
N SER A 52 3.44 6.27 -9.55
CA SER A 52 3.99 7.02 -8.40
C SER A 52 5.34 6.49 -7.88
N SER A 53 5.87 5.39 -8.44
CA SER A 53 7.24 4.95 -8.16
C SER A 53 8.19 5.39 -9.28
N MET A 54 8.37 6.71 -9.34
CA MET A 54 9.36 7.33 -10.22
C MET A 54 10.73 7.33 -9.53
N GLU A 55 11.74 6.87 -10.27
CA GLU A 55 13.10 7.30 -10.04
C GLU A 55 13.22 8.76 -10.50
N LEU A 56 13.69 9.64 -9.61
CA LEU A 56 13.98 11.04 -9.89
C LEU A 56 15.50 11.24 -9.79
N ALA A 57 15.99 12.42 -10.18
CA ALA A 57 17.42 12.68 -10.36
C ALA A 57 18.31 12.46 -9.10
N GLU A 58 17.71 12.46 -7.90
CA GLU A 58 18.40 12.30 -6.62
C GLU A 58 17.78 11.21 -5.71
N HIS A 59 16.50 10.87 -5.91
CA HIS A 59 15.75 9.95 -5.06
C HIS A 59 14.68 9.16 -5.81
N THR A 60 14.46 7.92 -5.38
CA THR A 60 13.36 7.06 -5.80
C THR A 60 12.18 7.23 -4.85
N VAL A 61 10.97 7.38 -5.40
CA VAL A 61 9.73 7.24 -4.64
C VAL A 61 9.31 5.77 -4.64
N ILE A 62 9.05 5.17 -3.48
CA ILE A 62 8.63 3.76 -3.39
C ILE A 62 7.33 3.65 -2.62
N ASN A 63 6.29 3.15 -3.29
CA ASN A 63 4.99 2.87 -2.68
C ASN A 63 4.92 1.40 -2.22
N PHE A 64 5.02 1.22 -0.91
CA PHE A 64 4.81 -0.04 -0.21
C PHE A 64 3.34 -0.24 0.17
N TRP A 65 2.91 -1.50 0.23
CA TRP A 65 1.57 -1.92 0.61
C TRP A 65 1.61 -3.25 1.36
N LYS A 66 0.71 -3.43 2.33
CA LYS A 66 0.66 -4.61 3.22
C LYS A 66 -0.80 -4.98 3.56
N ASN A 67 -1.08 -6.29 3.55
CA ASN A 67 -2.42 -6.88 3.69
C ASN A 67 -2.49 -7.90 4.84
N GLU A 68 -2.84 -7.52 6.07
CA GLU A 68 -2.60 -8.40 7.26
C GLU A 68 -3.53 -8.20 8.49
N PHE A 69 -4.70 -7.59 8.33
CA PHE A 69 -5.24 -6.60 9.31
C PHE A 69 -6.60 -6.96 10.30
N PHE A 70 -6.76 -8.24 9.66
CA PHE A 70 -7.25 -9.56 10.22
C PHE A 70 -7.22 -10.83 9.34
N LYS A 71 -8.00 -11.84 9.78
CA LYS A 71 -8.20 -13.21 9.28
C LYS A 71 -9.65 -13.40 8.87
#